data_AF-A0A846BXT1-F1
#
_entry.id   AF-A0A846BXT1-F1
#
_cell.length_a   1.000
_cell.length_b   1.000
_cell.length_c   1.000
_cell.angle_alpha   90.00
_cell.angle_beta   90.00
_cell.angle_gamma   90.00
#
_symmetry.space_group_name_H-M   'P 1'
#
loop_
_entity.id
_entity.type
_entity.pdbx_description
1 polymer ?
#
loop_
_entity_poly.entity_id
_entity_poly.type
_entity_poly.pdbx_seq_one_letter_code
_entity_poly.pdbx_strand_id
1 'polypeptide(L)'
;MPKLTLQVRTRDNLLELLARGESAAWIIAEDKFHRITHIQVVNFEGTQMIEGLFDRNASFRRDDGRLVVKFQDSHIINCNVQFDSQNPVRYID
;
A
#
# COMPACT_ATOMS: atom_id res chain seq x y z
N MET A 1 10.54 2.05 16.49
CA MET A 1 10.29 3.11 15.48
C MET A 1 8.80 3.42 15.51
N PRO A 2 8.37 4.69 15.35
CA PRO A 2 6.95 5.00 15.21
C PRO A 2 6.38 4.28 13.99
N LYS A 3 5.17 3.74 14.13
CA LYS A 3 4.45 3.08 13.04
C LYS A 3 4.16 4.16 11.98
N LEU A 4 4.52 3.88 10.74
CA LEU A 4 4.05 4.65 9.58
C LEU A 4 3.44 3.66 8.60
N THR A 5 2.16 3.87 8.30
CA THR A 5 1.38 3.04 7.39
C THR A 5 1.24 3.77 6.06
N LEU A 6 1.69 3.13 4.98
CA LEU A 6 1.39 3.56 3.63
C LEU A 6 -0.02 3.06 3.27
N GLN A 7 -0.97 3.95 3.05
CA GLN A 7 -2.30 3.59 2.58
C GLN A 7 -2.45 3.97 1.11
N VAL A 8 -2.80 2.99 0.27
CA VAL A 8 -3.01 3.20 -1.17
C VAL A 8 -4.40 2.75 -1.60
N ARG A 9 -5.01 3.43 -2.58
CA ARG A 9 -6.29 3.04 -3.19
C ARG A 9 -6.05 2.51 -4.60
N THR A 10 -6.56 1.33 -4.88
CA THR A 10 -6.42 0.67 -6.19
C THR A 10 -7.78 0.28 -6.79
N ARG A 11 -7.79 0.10 -8.12
CA ARG A 11 -8.86 -0.59 -8.87
C ARG A 11 -8.53 -2.05 -9.16
N ASP A 12 -7.32 -2.48 -8.82
CA ASP A 12 -6.90 -3.86 -9.00
C ASP A 12 -7.63 -4.79 -8.03
N ASN A 13 -7.71 -6.06 -8.38
CA ASN A 13 -8.34 -7.07 -7.56
C ASN A 13 -7.49 -7.37 -6.31
N LEU A 14 -8.05 -7.17 -5.12
CA LEU A 14 -7.31 -7.38 -3.86
C LEU A 14 -6.86 -8.84 -3.65
N LEU A 15 -7.62 -9.84 -4.12
CA LEU A 15 -7.22 -11.24 -3.99
C LEU A 15 -5.99 -11.55 -4.85
N GLU A 16 -5.92 -10.99 -6.06
CA GLU A 16 -4.75 -11.15 -6.93
C GLU A 16 -3.52 -10.46 -6.35
N LEU A 17 -3.67 -9.23 -5.83
CA LEU A 17 -2.58 -8.52 -5.17
C LEU A 17 -2.08 -9.26 -3.93
N LEU A 18 -3.01 -9.79 -3.12
CA LEU A 18 -2.68 -10.59 -1.94
C LEU A 18 -1.89 -11.85 -2.31
N ALA A 19 -2.34 -12.58 -3.34
CA ALA A 19 -1.66 -13.79 -3.81
C ALA A 19 -0.24 -13.52 -4.34
N ARG A 20 0.01 -12.33 -4.90
CA ARG A 20 1.35 -11.91 -5.38
C ARG A 20 2.22 -11.29 -4.28
N GLY A 21 1.64 -10.94 -3.12
CA GLY A 21 2.33 -10.23 -2.05
C GLY A 21 2.83 -8.84 -2.48
N GLU A 22 2.16 -8.21 -3.43
CA GLU A 22 2.58 -6.90 -3.97
C GLU A 22 1.39 -6.04 -4.35
N SER A 23 1.57 -4.73 -4.25
CA SER A 23 0.63 -3.75 -4.81
C SER A 23 1.11 -3.27 -6.19
N ALA A 24 0.31 -2.43 -6.85
CA ALA A 24 0.76 -1.69 -8.02
C ALA A 24 1.95 -0.74 -7.72
N ALA A 25 2.39 0.01 -8.73
CA ALA A 25 3.48 0.96 -8.59
C ALA A 25 2.98 2.37 -8.24
N TRP A 26 3.48 2.93 -7.13
CA TRP A 26 3.02 4.20 -6.56
C TRP A 26 4.13 5.26 -6.50
N ILE A 27 3.73 6.53 -6.55
CA ILE A 27 4.65 7.65 -6.28
C ILE A 27 4.78 7.79 -4.76
N ILE A 28 5.87 7.24 -4.21
CA ILE A 28 6.20 7.29 -2.78
C ILE A 28 7.38 8.24 -2.55
N ALA A 29 7.21 9.17 -1.61
CA ALA A 29 8.21 10.14 -1.23
C ALA A 29 9.42 9.43 -0.60
N GLU A 30 10.62 9.78 -1.04
CA GLU A 30 11.86 9.09 -0.67
C GLU A 30 12.17 9.23 0.83
N ASP A 31 11.90 10.40 1.41
CA ASP A 31 12.05 10.66 2.84
C ASP A 31 11.11 9.79 3.70
N LYS A 32 9.94 9.42 3.16
CA LYS A 32 8.96 8.56 3.84
C LYS A 32 9.29 7.08 3.69
N PHE A 33 9.88 6.65 2.57
CA PHE A 33 10.18 5.25 2.29
C PHE A 33 10.90 4.54 3.44
N HIS A 34 11.91 5.19 4.02
CA HIS A 34 12.69 4.65 5.13
C HIS A 34 11.95 4.59 6.48
N ARG A 35 10.77 5.20 6.57
CA ARG A 35 9.94 5.22 7.78
C ARG A 35 8.75 4.28 7.67
N ILE A 36 8.34 3.86 6.47
CA ILE A 36 7.20 2.96 6.29
C ILE A 36 7.51 1.62 6.96
N THR A 37 6.51 1.10 7.66
CA THR A 37 6.54 -0.18 8.38
C THR A 37 5.36 -1.09 8.00
N HIS A 38 4.23 -0.49 7.60
CA HIS A 38 3.01 -1.21 7.27
C HIS A 38 2.43 -0.67 5.96
N ILE A 39 1.62 -1.50 5.30
CA ILE A 39 0.84 -1.10 4.14
C ILE A 39 -0.63 -1.45 4.32
N GLN A 40 -1.48 -0.58 3.77
CA GLN A 40 -2.89 -0.82 3.53
C GLN A 40 -3.19 -0.61 2.05
N VAL A 41 -3.72 -1.63 1.37
CA VAL A 41 -4.19 -1.52 -0.03
C VAL A 41 -5.70 -1.59 -0.04
N VAL A 42 -6.35 -0.45 -0.23
CA VAL A 42 -7.80 -0.29 -0.19
C VAL A 42 -8.37 -0.46 -1.59
N ASN A 43 -9.47 -1.20 -1.73
CA ASN A 43 -10.22 -1.24 -2.99
C ASN A 43 -10.80 0.14 -3.32
N PHE A 44 -11.25 0.32 -4.56
CA PHE A 44 -11.72 1.61 -5.02
C PHE A 44 -12.96 2.05 -4.23
N GLU A 45 -13.80 1.14 -3.78
CA GLU A 45 -15.03 1.41 -3.05
C GLU A 45 -14.79 1.83 -1.58
N GLY A 46 -13.59 1.57 -1.04
CA GLY A 46 -13.27 1.88 0.35
C GLY A 46 -13.84 0.87 1.36
N THR A 47 -14.32 -0.29 0.89
CA THR A 47 -15.04 -1.28 1.68
C THR A 47 -14.19 -2.46 2.12
N GLN A 48 -13.07 -2.71 1.44
CA GLN A 48 -12.13 -3.77 1.78
C GLN A 48 -10.70 -3.28 1.61
N MET A 49 -9.80 -3.82 2.41
CA MET A 49 -8.38 -3.55 2.27
C MET A 49 -7.53 -4.77 2.60
N ILE A 50 -6.36 -4.85 1.96
CA ILE A 50 -5.25 -5.66 2.43
C ILE A 50 -4.57 -4.87 3.54
N GLU A 51 -4.32 -5.48 4.71
CA GLU A 51 -3.41 -4.96 5.73
C GLU A 51 -2.23 -5.92 5.88
N GLY A 52 -1.00 -5.38 5.94
CA GLY A 52 0.21 -6.19 6.08
C GLY A 52 1.45 -5.41 6.46
N LEU A 53 2.55 -6.14 6.66
CA LEU A 53 3.87 -5.57 6.92
C LEU A 53 4.54 -5.17 5.62
N PHE A 54 5.13 -3.97 5.59
CA PHE A 54 5.87 -3.49 4.43
C PHE A 54 7.22 -4.20 4.33
N ASP A 55 7.45 -4.91 3.22
CA ASP A 55 8.76 -5.51 2.92
C ASP A 55 9.60 -4.53 2.10
N ARG A 56 10.45 -3.79 2.82
CA ARG A 56 11.37 -2.83 2.21
C ARG A 56 12.40 -3.49 1.30
N ASN A 57 12.88 -4.68 1.66
CA ASN A 57 14.00 -5.32 0.98
C ASN A 57 13.56 -5.93 -0.34
N ALA A 58 12.31 -6.40 -0.42
CA ALA A 58 11.71 -6.89 -1.65
C ALA A 58 11.08 -5.78 -2.52
N SER A 59 10.72 -4.64 -1.93
CA SER A 59 10.16 -3.50 -2.67
C SER A 59 11.21 -2.84 -3.57
N PHE A 60 10.79 -2.43 -4.77
CA PHE A 60 11.72 -1.85 -5.76
C PHE A 60 11.08 -0.72 -6.55
N ARG A 61 11.91 0.23 -6.98
CA ARG A 61 11.49 1.29 -7.90
C ARG A 61 11.64 0.79 -9.34
N ARG A 62 10.63 1.09 -10.16
CA ARG A 62 10.67 0.90 -11.61
C ARG A 62 11.40 2.07 -12.26
N ASP A 63 11.72 1.93 -13.54
CA ASP A 63 12.40 2.96 -14.35
C ASP A 63 11.62 4.29 -14.43
N ASP A 64 10.30 4.26 -14.20
CA ASP A 64 9.43 5.45 -14.13
C ASP A 64 9.44 6.14 -12.75
N GLY A 65 10.28 5.68 -11.82
CA GLY A 65 10.44 6.21 -10.47
C GLY A 65 9.37 5.74 -9.47
N ARG A 66 8.34 5.01 -9.92
CA ARG A 66 7.27 4.49 -9.05
C ARG A 66 7.75 3.26 -8.29
N LEU A 67 7.33 3.15 -7.03
CA LEU A 67 7.67 2.06 -6.14
C LEU A 67 6.61 0.96 -6.21
N VAL A 68 7.02 -0.24 -6.61
CA VAL A 68 6.24 -1.46 -6.39
C VAL A 68 6.42 -1.83 -4.92
N VAL A 69 5.31 -1.89 -4.19
CA VAL A 69 5.33 -2.18 -2.75
C VAL A 69 5.06 -3.66 -2.52
N LYS A 70 6.05 -4.34 -1.95
CA LYS A 70 5.95 -5.71 -1.45
C LYS A 70 5.50 -5.73 0.00
N PHE A 71 4.75 -6.77 0.36
CA PHE A 71 4.26 -6.95 1.71
C PHE A 71 4.15 -8.42 2.11
N GLN A 72 4.21 -8.65 3.41
CA GLN A 72 4.14 -9.96 4.05
C GLN A 72 3.15 -9.94 5.21
N ASP A 73 2.84 -11.12 5.76
CA ASP A 73 1.91 -11.29 6.89
C ASP A 73 0.58 -10.55 6.68
N SER A 74 0.09 -10.63 5.44
CA SER A 74 -1.02 -9.80 4.96
C SER A 74 -2.32 -10.58 4.84
N HIS A 75 -3.43 -9.88 5.05
CA HIS A 75 -4.78 -10.45 4.95
C HIS A 75 -5.78 -9.37 4.53
N ILE A 76 -6.91 -9.80 3.98
CA ILE A 76 -7.99 -8.89 3.59
C ILE A 76 -8.96 -8.75 4.76
N ILE A 77 -9.31 -7.50 5.06
CA ILE A 77 -10.34 -7.14 6.05
C ILE A 77 -11.36 -6.19 5.44
N ASN A 78 -12.56 -6.19 6.02
CA ASN A 78 -13.56 -5.17 5.72
C ASN A 78 -13.16 -3.85 6.37
N CYS A 79 -13.38 -2.74 5.67
CA CYS A 79 -13.06 -1.40 6.15
C CYS A 79 -14.15 -0.41 5.73
N ASN A 80 -14.03 0.83 6.21
CA ASN A 80 -14.82 1.96 5.74
C ASN A 80 -13.89 3.17 5.61
N VAL A 81 -13.12 3.20 4.52
CA VAL A 81 -12.11 4.23 4.24
C VAL A 81 -12.60 5.13 3.13
N GLN A 82 -12.69 6.44 3.41
CA GLN A 82 -13.06 7.43 2.40
C GLN A 82 -11.81 8.05 1.77
N PHE A 83 -11.70 7.91 0.45
CA PHE A 83 -10.71 8.63 -0.35
C PHE A 83 -11.35 9.83 -1.04
N ASP A 84 -10.83 11.02 -0.75
CA ASP A 84 -11.24 12.32 -1.29
C ASP A 84 -10.68 12.55 -2.71
N SER A 85 -10.78 11.54 -3.57
CA SER A 85 -10.59 11.59 -5.04
C SER A 85 -9.28 12.14 -5.63
N GLN A 86 -8.43 12.89 -4.91
CA GLN A 86 -7.29 13.58 -5.49
C GLN A 86 -5.97 12.83 -5.34
N ASN A 87 -5.77 12.07 -4.27
CA ASN A 87 -4.53 11.32 -4.07
C ASN A 87 -4.82 9.87 -3.65
N PRO A 88 -4.45 8.87 -4.48
CA PRO A 88 -4.59 7.48 -4.12
C PRO A 88 -3.54 7.02 -3.09
N VAL A 89 -2.59 7.86 -2.69
CA VAL A 89 -1.51 7.54 -1.73
C VAL A 89 -1.62 8.43 -0.50
N ARG A 90 -1.58 7.83 0.69
CA ARG A 90 -1.62 8.52 1.98
C ARG A 90 -0.64 7.89 2.97
N TYR A 91 -0.20 8.67 3.95
CA TYR A 91 0.62 8.21 5.05
C TYR A 91 -0.17 8.40 6.35
N ILE A 92 -0.30 7.34 7.13
CA ILE A 92 -1.03 7.33 8.41
C ILE A 92 -0.01 7.01 9.51
N ASP A 93 0.21 7.97 10.40
CA ASP A 93 1.00 7.81 11.63
C ASP A 93 0.21 7.01 12.70
#